data_AF-A0A1K2I2T2-F1
#
_entry.id   AF-A0A1K2I2T2-F1
#
_cell.length_a   1.000
_cell.length_b   1.000
_cell.length_c   1.000
_cell.angle_alpha   90.00
_cell.angle_beta   90.00
_cell.angle_gamma   90.00
#
_symmetry.space_group_name_H-M   'P 1'
#
loop_
_entity.id
_entity.type
_entity.pdbx_description
1 polymer ?
#
loop_
_entity_poly.entity_id
_entity_poly.type
_entity_poly.pdbx_seq_one_letter_code
_entity_poly.pdbx_strand_id
1 'polypeptide(L)'
;MTADDYLRQILAREAVDDGPGAPLRLLEAEIVQILGDWIGSALQEVAPGGAFEKGTANASGVAIDFVAFITPDCPIPIEALYESLHLHLHALGLDPVRRPVSIGIRLDDMMVDIIPARLLPGRPSEVRLYNERRECGFDTNMLWHRHDVRSAGRAEEIRLIKLWRDQNRLELPSLYLEFAVIAALRGKPPGALAMNLWSVLAHFSSLFVARAAIDPANANNFVSDMLTTAEKQQVKSVAQATMAQRAWQHIVV
;
A
#
# COMPACT_ATOMS: atom_id res chain seq x y z
N MET A 1 8.38 12.32 -29.24
CA MET A 1 7.90 11.97 -27.90
C MET A 1 9.12 11.71 -27.04
N THR A 2 9.31 12.45 -25.96
CA THR A 2 10.42 12.23 -25.02
C THR A 2 10.12 11.01 -24.13
N ALA A 3 11.13 10.51 -23.42
CA ALA A 3 10.95 9.47 -22.42
C ALA A 3 9.94 9.88 -21.34
N ASP A 4 10.02 11.13 -20.86
CA ASP A 4 9.11 11.66 -19.86
C ASP A 4 7.68 11.78 -20.40
N ASP A 5 7.50 12.17 -21.68
CA ASP A 5 6.17 12.22 -22.30
C ASP A 5 5.52 10.83 -22.36
N TYR A 6 6.30 9.80 -22.71
CA TYR A 6 5.83 8.42 -22.73
C TYR A 6 5.36 7.97 -21.33
N LEU A 7 6.15 8.24 -20.30
CA LEU A 7 5.80 7.88 -18.91
C LEU A 7 4.56 8.63 -18.42
N ARG A 8 4.40 9.91 -18.80
CA ARG A 8 3.19 10.68 -18.47
C ARG A 8 1.94 10.15 -19.17
N GLN A 9 2.06 9.64 -20.39
CA GLN A 9 0.93 8.97 -21.06
C GLN A 9 0.47 7.72 -20.31
N ILE A 10 1.41 6.92 -19.78
CA ILE A 10 1.08 5.79 -18.91
C ILE A 10 0.35 6.29 -17.65
N LEU A 11 0.89 7.30 -16.96
CA LEU A 11 0.26 7.85 -15.75
C LEU A 11 -1.15 8.39 -15.99
N ALA A 12 -1.39 8.98 -17.16
CA ALA A 12 -2.70 9.47 -17.58
C ALA A 12 -3.68 8.31 -17.84
N ARG A 13 -3.22 7.23 -18.48
CA ARG A 13 -4.02 6.01 -18.69
C ARG A 13 -4.36 5.32 -17.37
N GLU A 14 -3.42 5.34 -16.41
CA GLU A 14 -3.57 4.70 -15.10
C GLU A 14 -4.20 5.61 -14.03
N ALA A 15 -4.74 6.76 -14.43
CA ALA A 15 -5.35 7.71 -13.50
C ALA A 15 -6.55 7.09 -12.77
N VAL A 16 -6.63 7.32 -11.47
CA VAL A 16 -7.77 6.93 -10.63
C VAL A 16 -8.61 8.16 -10.39
N ASP A 17 -9.93 8.05 -10.58
CA ASP A 17 -10.85 9.13 -10.27
C ASP A 17 -10.95 9.30 -8.74
N ASP A 18 -10.59 10.49 -8.26
CA ASP A 18 -10.68 10.89 -6.85
C ASP A 18 -11.66 12.07 -6.65
N GLY A 19 -12.47 12.37 -7.67
CA GLY A 19 -13.42 13.46 -7.66
C GLY A 19 -14.62 13.25 -6.74
N PRO A 20 -15.47 14.28 -6.54
CA PRO A 20 -16.62 14.21 -5.64
C PRO A 20 -17.69 13.16 -5.99
N GLY A 21 -17.69 12.65 -7.22
CA GLY A 21 -18.58 11.58 -7.68
C GLY A 21 -17.87 10.25 -7.90
N ALA A 22 -16.62 10.10 -7.43
CA ALA A 22 -15.83 8.91 -7.68
C ALA A 22 -16.52 7.65 -7.11
N PRO A 23 -16.44 6.50 -7.81
CA PRO A 23 -17.00 5.22 -7.34
C PRO A 23 -16.59 4.85 -5.90
N LEU A 24 -15.43 5.31 -5.44
CA LEU A 24 -14.93 5.10 -4.09
C LEU A 24 -15.93 5.54 -3.00
N ARG A 25 -16.65 6.65 -3.19
CA ARG A 25 -17.58 7.16 -2.18
C ARG A 25 -18.82 6.29 -2.02
N LEU A 26 -19.29 5.70 -3.13
CA LEU A 26 -20.40 4.73 -3.08
C LEU A 26 -19.95 3.46 -2.36
N LEU A 27 -18.72 3.03 -2.63
CA LEU A 27 -18.13 1.86 -2.00
C LEU A 27 -17.94 2.04 -0.48
N GLU A 28 -17.57 3.24 -0.01
CA GLU A 28 -17.45 3.52 1.43
C GLU A 28 -18.77 3.25 2.18
N ALA A 29 -19.89 3.73 1.65
CA ALA A 29 -21.20 3.51 2.24
C ALA A 29 -21.57 2.01 2.27
N GLU A 30 -21.23 1.27 1.21
CA GLU A 30 -21.45 -0.17 1.13
C GLU A 30 -20.59 -0.93 2.16
N ILE A 31 -19.31 -0.56 2.33
CA ILE A 31 -18.44 -1.19 3.33
C ILE A 31 -18.92 -0.91 4.76
N VAL A 32 -19.39 0.31 5.04
CA VAL A 32 -20.01 0.63 6.34
C VAL A 32 -21.22 -0.28 6.61
N GLN A 33 -22.04 -0.56 5.60
CA GLN A 33 -23.17 -1.48 5.73
C GLN A 33 -22.72 -2.93 5.96
N ILE A 34 -21.73 -3.40 5.19
CA ILE A 34 -21.15 -4.74 5.34
C ILE A 34 -20.60 -4.95 6.76
N LEU A 35 -19.98 -3.93 7.34
CA LEU A 35 -19.35 -4.00 8.67
C LEU A 35 -20.28 -3.67 9.84
N GLY A 36 -21.53 -3.25 9.58
CA GLY A 36 -22.44 -2.71 10.60
C GLY A 36 -22.67 -3.63 11.80
N ASP A 37 -22.80 -4.94 11.57
CA ASP A 37 -23.05 -5.94 12.61
C ASP A 37 -21.80 -6.70 13.06
N TRP A 38 -20.63 -6.41 12.48
CA TRP A 38 -19.43 -7.21 12.72
C TRP A 38 -18.99 -7.15 14.19
N ILE A 39 -18.83 -5.93 14.72
CA ILE A 39 -18.26 -5.73 16.06
C ILE A 39 -19.02 -4.70 16.91
N GLY A 40 -20.24 -4.38 16.45
CA GLY A 40 -21.18 -3.50 17.14
C GLY A 40 -20.56 -2.15 17.47
N SER A 41 -20.79 -1.69 18.70
CA SER A 41 -20.37 -0.36 19.15
C SER A 41 -18.86 -0.14 19.24
N ALA A 42 -18.04 -1.19 19.08
CA ALA A 42 -16.60 -1.05 19.05
C ALA A 42 -16.07 -0.60 17.68
N LEU A 43 -16.88 -0.66 16.61
CA LEU A 43 -16.55 -0.04 15.33
C LEU A 43 -16.80 1.46 15.44
N GLN A 44 -15.72 2.25 15.42
CA GLN A 44 -15.79 3.69 15.56
C GLN A 44 -16.01 4.39 14.21
N GLU A 45 -15.28 3.96 13.19
CA GLU A 45 -15.26 4.60 11.87
C GLU A 45 -14.78 3.60 10.82
N VAL A 46 -15.25 3.77 9.59
CA VAL A 46 -14.64 3.18 8.39
C VAL A 46 -14.21 4.33 7.50
N ALA A 47 -12.97 4.32 7.04
CA ALA A 47 -12.47 5.36 6.14
C ALA A 47 -11.59 4.77 5.03
N PRO A 48 -11.50 5.44 3.87
CA PRO A 48 -10.52 5.07 2.84
C PRO A 48 -9.09 5.08 3.36
N GLY A 49 -8.24 4.22 2.81
CA GLY A 49 -6.86 4.05 3.22
C GLY A 49 -5.88 3.86 2.07
N GLY A 50 -4.69 3.37 2.43
CA GLY A 50 -3.73 2.79 1.49
C GLY A 50 -3.27 3.72 0.36
N ALA A 51 -3.13 3.16 -0.85
CA ALA A 51 -2.54 3.86 -1.98
C ALA A 51 -3.39 5.03 -2.48
N PHE A 52 -4.72 4.94 -2.34
CA PHE A 52 -5.65 6.00 -2.72
C PHE A 52 -5.40 7.26 -1.88
N GLU A 53 -5.42 7.13 -0.55
CA GLU A 53 -5.20 8.24 0.38
C GLU A 53 -3.81 8.89 0.23
N LYS A 54 -2.83 8.11 -0.21
CA LYS A 54 -1.45 8.55 -0.48
C LYS A 54 -1.29 9.22 -1.85
N GLY A 55 -2.27 9.12 -2.75
CA GLY A 55 -2.18 9.62 -4.12
C GLY A 55 -1.24 8.79 -5.00
N THR A 56 -1.06 7.50 -4.69
CA THR A 56 -0.12 6.60 -5.36
C THR A 56 -0.79 5.36 -5.95
N ALA A 57 -2.11 5.39 -6.13
CA ALA A 57 -2.90 4.34 -6.77
C ALA A 57 -2.77 4.40 -8.30
N ASN A 58 -2.91 3.25 -8.95
CA ASN A 58 -3.02 3.11 -10.41
C ASN A 58 -4.27 2.30 -10.72
N ALA A 59 -5.04 2.69 -11.74
CA ALA A 59 -6.29 2.04 -12.12
C ALA A 59 -6.17 0.52 -12.31
N SER A 60 -5.09 0.04 -12.92
CA SER A 60 -4.85 -1.40 -13.13
C SER A 60 -4.46 -2.18 -11.87
N GLY A 61 -4.01 -1.50 -10.81
CA GLY A 61 -3.52 -2.11 -9.57
C GLY A 61 -4.43 -1.88 -8.36
N VAL A 62 -5.66 -1.41 -8.56
CA VAL A 62 -6.54 -0.99 -7.46
C VAL A 62 -7.15 -2.22 -6.76
N ALA A 63 -6.56 -2.60 -5.63
CA ALA A 63 -7.40 -2.93 -4.48
C ALA A 63 -7.69 -1.62 -3.74
N ILE A 64 -8.96 -1.37 -3.40
CA ILE A 64 -9.35 -0.21 -2.60
C ILE A 64 -9.20 -0.60 -1.13
N ASP A 65 -8.34 0.11 -0.41
CA ASP A 65 -8.15 -0.10 1.02
C ASP A 65 -9.19 0.70 1.83
N PHE A 66 -9.86 0.04 2.76
CA PHE A 66 -10.63 0.68 3.84
C PHE A 66 -10.03 0.29 5.19
N VAL A 67 -10.02 1.24 6.11
CA VAL A 67 -9.59 1.03 7.49
C VAL A 67 -10.82 1.02 8.37
N ALA A 68 -11.07 -0.10 9.05
CA ALA A 68 -12.09 -0.21 10.07
C ALA A 68 -11.46 0.13 11.43
N PHE A 69 -11.68 1.37 11.89
CA PHE A 69 -11.16 1.87 13.15
C PHE A 69 -11.99 1.34 14.32
N ILE A 70 -11.29 0.68 15.25
CA ILE A 70 -11.88 0.01 16.40
C ILE A 70 -11.48 0.77 17.66
N THR A 71 -12.42 0.93 18.58
CA THR A 71 -12.21 1.68 19.82
C THR A 71 -11.06 1.08 20.65
N PRO A 72 -10.30 1.92 21.39
CA PRO A 72 -9.15 1.46 22.17
C PRO A 72 -9.51 0.49 23.31
N ASP A 73 -10.75 0.53 23.79
CA ASP A 73 -11.28 -0.28 24.89
C ASP A 73 -11.88 -1.62 24.43
N CYS A 74 -11.89 -1.92 23.13
CA CYS A 74 -12.32 -3.21 22.61
C CYS A 74 -11.50 -4.35 23.24
N PRO A 75 -12.14 -5.30 23.97
CA PRO A 75 -11.44 -6.30 24.76
C PRO A 75 -10.91 -7.48 23.91
N ILE A 76 -11.39 -7.64 22.68
CA ILE A 76 -10.98 -8.72 21.78
C ILE A 76 -9.50 -8.52 21.44
N PRO A 77 -8.60 -9.52 21.43
CA PRO A 77 -7.21 -9.37 20.97
C PRO A 77 -7.09 -9.00 19.48
N ILE A 78 -5.99 -8.34 19.04
CA ILE A 78 -5.90 -7.85 17.65
C ILE A 78 -5.89 -8.96 16.59
N GLU A 79 -5.26 -10.09 16.87
CA GLU A 79 -5.34 -11.31 16.05
C GLU A 79 -6.78 -11.81 15.93
N ALA A 80 -7.49 -11.90 17.05
CA ALA A 80 -8.89 -12.32 17.08
C ALA A 80 -9.82 -11.31 16.38
N LEU A 81 -9.48 -10.02 16.33
CA LEU A 81 -10.19 -9.04 15.50
C LEU A 81 -10.00 -9.32 14.01
N TYR A 82 -8.76 -9.57 13.59
CA TYR A 82 -8.47 -9.90 12.20
C TYR A 82 -9.22 -11.16 11.76
N GLU A 83 -9.19 -12.21 12.59
CA GLU A 83 -9.91 -13.44 12.30
C GLU A 83 -11.43 -13.30 12.38
N SER A 84 -11.96 -12.49 13.31
CA SER A 84 -13.41 -12.26 13.37
C SER A 84 -13.91 -11.48 12.15
N LEU A 85 -13.13 -10.55 11.61
CA LEU A 85 -13.45 -9.86 10.35
C LEU A 85 -13.56 -10.86 9.20
N HIS A 86 -12.58 -11.76 9.08
CA HIS A 86 -12.62 -12.81 8.07
C HIS A 86 -13.88 -13.68 8.20
N LEU A 87 -14.19 -14.14 9.41
CA LEU A 87 -15.37 -14.98 9.66
C LEU A 87 -16.68 -14.24 9.36
N HIS A 88 -16.76 -12.96 9.70
CA HIS A 88 -17.91 -12.11 9.41
C HIS A 88 -18.15 -11.98 7.91
N LEU A 89 -17.11 -11.62 7.15
CA LEU A 89 -17.21 -11.48 5.69
C LEU A 89 -17.53 -12.82 5.01
N HIS A 90 -17.00 -13.92 5.53
CA HIS A 90 -17.32 -15.26 5.04
C HIS A 90 -18.79 -15.63 5.30
N ALA A 91 -19.33 -15.29 6.47
CA ALA A 91 -20.74 -15.53 6.80
C ALA A 91 -21.70 -14.74 5.89
N LEU A 92 -21.25 -13.61 5.34
CA LEU A 92 -21.97 -12.83 4.33
C LEU A 92 -21.84 -13.39 2.90
N GLY A 93 -21.04 -14.44 2.70
CA GLY A 93 -20.81 -15.06 1.38
C GLY A 93 -19.89 -14.26 0.47
N LEU A 94 -19.00 -13.43 1.03
CA LEU A 94 -18.10 -12.54 0.28
C LEU A 94 -16.73 -13.18 -0.07
N ASP A 95 -16.58 -14.49 0.12
CA ASP A 95 -15.37 -15.27 -0.17
C ASP A 95 -14.05 -14.59 0.24
N PRO A 96 -13.88 -14.22 1.52
CA PRO A 96 -12.75 -13.41 1.97
C PRO A 96 -11.41 -14.11 1.82
N VAL A 97 -10.38 -13.32 1.52
CA VAL A 97 -8.98 -13.76 1.37
C VAL A 97 -8.12 -13.07 2.41
N ARG A 98 -7.41 -13.85 3.22
CA ARG A 98 -6.42 -13.33 4.17
C ARG A 98 -5.25 -12.68 3.44
N ARG A 99 -4.83 -11.50 3.92
CA ARG A 99 -3.61 -10.80 3.48
C ARG A 99 -2.79 -10.40 4.70
N PRO A 100 -1.52 -10.02 4.53
CA PRO A 100 -0.65 -9.75 5.68
C PRO A 100 -1.23 -8.79 6.73
N VAL A 101 -2.03 -7.78 6.36
CA VAL A 101 -2.61 -6.82 7.33
C VAL A 101 -4.09 -6.50 7.07
N SER A 102 -4.72 -7.18 6.11
CA SER A 102 -6.08 -6.89 5.66
C SER A 102 -6.81 -8.17 5.28
N ILE A 103 -8.13 -8.08 5.17
CA ILE A 103 -8.97 -9.10 4.56
C ILE A 103 -9.47 -8.57 3.22
N GLY A 104 -9.10 -9.25 2.14
CA GLY A 104 -9.54 -8.92 0.79
C GLY A 104 -10.89 -9.56 0.48
N ILE A 105 -11.78 -8.81 -0.15
CA ILE A 105 -13.05 -9.28 -0.71
C ILE A 105 -13.19 -8.76 -2.14
N ARG A 106 -14.10 -9.36 -2.89
CA ARG A 106 -14.51 -8.86 -4.20
C ARG A 106 -15.96 -8.39 -4.14
N LEU A 107 -16.16 -7.13 -4.49
CA LEU A 107 -17.47 -6.49 -4.63
C LEU A 107 -17.64 -6.13 -6.10
N ASP A 108 -18.55 -6.82 -6.79
CA ASP A 108 -18.68 -6.81 -8.25
C ASP A 108 -17.32 -7.05 -8.95
N ASP A 109 -16.84 -6.07 -9.71
CA ASP A 109 -15.56 -6.09 -10.43
C ASP A 109 -14.41 -5.43 -9.65
N MET A 110 -14.64 -5.01 -8.40
CA MET A 110 -13.66 -4.30 -7.57
C MET A 110 -13.08 -5.20 -6.48
N MET A 111 -11.76 -5.15 -6.33
CA MET A 111 -11.07 -5.73 -5.17
C MET A 111 -11.05 -4.70 -4.04
N VAL A 112 -11.43 -5.13 -2.84
CA VAL A 112 -11.46 -4.27 -1.65
C VAL A 112 -10.71 -4.96 -0.52
N ASP A 113 -9.81 -4.23 0.13
CA ASP A 113 -9.07 -4.71 1.28
C ASP A 113 -9.54 -3.95 2.53
N ILE A 114 -10.00 -4.69 3.54
CA ILE A 114 -10.46 -4.13 4.80
C ILE A 114 -9.41 -4.38 5.88
N ILE A 115 -8.91 -3.31 6.49
CA ILE A 115 -7.85 -3.32 7.51
C ILE A 115 -8.50 -3.12 8.89
N PRO A 116 -8.55 -4.16 9.74
CA PRO A 116 -9.00 -4.01 11.12
C PRO A 116 -7.91 -3.30 11.94
N ALA A 117 -8.21 -2.10 12.45
CA ALA A 117 -7.23 -1.25 13.10
C ALA A 117 -7.73 -0.74 14.46
N ARG A 118 -7.09 -1.15 15.56
CA ARG A 118 -7.47 -0.66 16.89
C ARG A 118 -6.73 0.62 17.24
N LEU A 119 -7.45 1.66 17.59
CA LEU A 119 -6.85 2.90 18.09
C LEU A 119 -6.10 2.66 19.40
N LEU A 120 -4.98 3.35 19.61
CA LEU A 120 -4.22 3.25 20.85
C LEU A 120 -4.73 4.25 21.92
N PRO A 121 -4.93 3.82 23.18
CA PRO A 121 -5.36 4.71 24.26
C PRO A 121 -4.42 5.91 24.45
N GLY A 122 -4.98 7.12 24.43
CA GLY A 122 -4.22 8.36 24.66
C GLY A 122 -3.25 8.75 23.54
N ARG A 123 -3.25 8.04 22.40
CA ARG A 123 -2.40 8.32 21.24
C ARG A 123 -3.26 8.48 19.98
N PRO A 124 -3.85 9.66 19.76
CA PRO A 124 -4.73 9.88 18.63
C PRO A 124 -3.97 9.62 17.33
N SER A 125 -4.57 8.91 16.38
CA SER A 125 -3.99 8.51 15.08
C SER A 125 -3.03 7.30 15.09
N GLU A 126 -2.58 6.82 16.25
CA GLU A 126 -1.84 5.55 16.32
C GLU A 126 -2.80 4.38 16.39
N VAL A 127 -2.46 3.31 15.65
CA VAL A 127 -3.25 2.08 15.60
C VAL A 127 -2.40 0.85 15.85
N ARG A 128 -3.00 -0.16 16.45
CA ARG A 128 -2.49 -1.53 16.47
C ARG A 128 -3.15 -2.33 15.35
N LEU A 129 -2.31 -2.96 14.54
CA LEU A 129 -2.67 -3.90 13.48
C LEU A 129 -2.17 -5.30 13.84
N TYR A 130 -2.70 -6.31 13.15
CA TYR A 130 -2.17 -7.67 13.18
C TYR A 130 -1.49 -7.98 11.84
N ASN A 131 -0.33 -8.64 11.91
CA ASN A 131 0.37 -9.13 10.73
C ASN A 131 0.23 -10.65 10.61
N GLU A 132 -0.61 -11.12 9.71
CA GLU A 132 -0.88 -12.56 9.52
C GLU A 132 0.38 -13.34 9.11
N ARG A 133 1.25 -12.75 8.29
CA ARG A 133 2.49 -13.42 7.85
C ARG A 133 3.49 -13.59 8.99
N ARG A 134 3.45 -12.73 10.01
CA ARG A 134 4.37 -12.74 11.15
C ARG A 134 3.73 -13.25 12.44
N GLU A 135 2.43 -13.52 12.41
CA GLU A 135 1.63 -13.96 13.55
C GLU A 135 1.80 -13.03 14.77
N CYS A 136 1.81 -11.71 14.54
CA CYS A 136 2.04 -10.75 15.61
C CYS A 136 1.33 -9.40 15.43
N GLY A 137 1.00 -8.77 16.56
CA GLY A 137 0.50 -7.40 16.59
C GLY A 137 1.61 -6.37 16.54
N PHE A 138 1.39 -5.24 15.87
CA PHE A 138 2.33 -4.13 15.82
C PHE A 138 1.61 -2.77 15.80
N ASP A 139 2.26 -1.76 16.35
CA ASP A 139 1.73 -0.40 16.44
C ASP A 139 2.32 0.46 15.31
N THR A 140 1.49 1.27 14.65
CA THR A 140 1.90 2.16 13.55
C THR A 140 1.00 3.40 13.48
N ASN A 141 1.24 4.27 12.49
CA ASN A 141 0.42 5.45 12.24
C ASN A 141 0.21 5.66 10.73
N MET A 142 -0.99 5.32 10.27
CA MET A 142 -1.34 5.36 8.85
C MET A 142 -1.46 6.80 8.33
N LEU A 143 -1.79 7.77 9.20
CA LEU A 143 -1.82 9.19 8.85
C LEU A 143 -0.41 9.75 8.62
N TRP A 144 0.58 9.29 9.40
CA TRP A 144 1.98 9.64 9.15
C TRP A 144 2.50 9.06 7.83
N HIS A 145 2.17 7.81 7.51
CA HIS A 145 2.51 7.23 6.20
C HIS A 145 1.92 8.05 5.06
N ARG A 146 0.65 8.47 5.19
CA ARG A 146 -0.01 9.36 4.22
C ARG A 146 0.74 10.68 4.09
N HIS A 147 1.06 11.32 5.20
CA HIS A 147 1.77 12.60 5.22
C HIS A 147 3.15 12.50 4.56
N ASP A 148 3.96 11.53 4.96
CA ASP A 148 5.33 11.35 4.46
C ASP A 148 5.36 11.05 2.96
N VAL A 149 4.46 10.17 2.49
CA VAL A 149 4.39 9.83 1.07
C VAL A 149 3.93 11.03 0.24
N ARG A 150 2.91 11.76 0.68
CA ARG A 150 2.41 12.93 -0.06
C ARG A 150 3.40 14.08 -0.05
N SER A 151 3.99 14.39 1.10
CA SER A 151 4.95 15.50 1.25
C SER A 151 6.27 15.26 0.52
N ALA A 152 6.65 13.98 0.28
CA ALA A 152 7.82 13.65 -0.52
C ALA A 152 7.72 14.10 -1.99
N GLY A 153 6.51 14.34 -2.51
CA GLY A 153 6.28 14.82 -3.88
C GLY A 153 6.74 13.84 -4.96
N ARG A 154 6.65 12.52 -4.70
CA ARG A 154 7.10 11.42 -5.58
C ARG A 154 5.98 10.54 -6.11
N ALA A 155 4.75 11.06 -6.15
CA ALA A 155 3.59 10.27 -6.52
C ALA A 155 3.73 9.64 -7.92
N GLU A 156 4.20 10.41 -8.90
CA GLU A 156 4.40 9.93 -10.28
C GLU A 156 5.45 8.81 -10.34
N GLU A 157 6.60 8.99 -9.70
CA GLU A 157 7.65 7.96 -9.69
C GLU A 157 7.22 6.70 -8.94
N ILE A 158 6.54 6.85 -7.79
CA ILE A 158 6.00 5.72 -7.03
C ILE A 158 4.99 4.94 -7.89
N ARG A 159 4.06 5.64 -8.55
CA ARG A 159 3.05 5.02 -9.41
C ARG A 159 3.68 4.22 -10.54
N LEU A 160 4.67 4.78 -11.24
CA LEU A 160 5.38 4.06 -12.30
C LEU A 160 6.16 2.85 -11.78
N ILE A 161 6.79 2.95 -10.61
CA ILE A 161 7.53 1.84 -10.01
C ILE A 161 6.58 0.74 -9.51
N LYS A 162 5.35 1.07 -9.10
CA LYS A 162 4.30 0.07 -8.82
C LYS A 162 3.91 -0.71 -10.09
N LEU A 163 3.73 -0.03 -11.23
CA LEU A 163 3.46 -0.71 -12.51
C LEU A 163 4.60 -1.63 -12.91
N TRP A 164 5.85 -1.16 -12.80
CA TRP A 164 7.04 -1.99 -13.05
C TRP A 164 7.08 -3.22 -12.12
N ARG A 165 6.78 -3.05 -10.83
CA ARG A 165 6.69 -4.16 -9.86
C ARG A 165 5.66 -5.19 -10.31
N ASP A 166 4.46 -4.74 -10.67
CA ASP A 166 3.32 -5.60 -11.01
C ASP A 166 3.57 -6.37 -12.31
N GLN A 167 4.12 -5.70 -13.33
CA GLN A 167 4.52 -6.32 -14.60
C GLN A 167 5.56 -7.43 -14.43
N ASN A 168 6.46 -7.25 -13.46
CA ASN A 168 7.48 -8.24 -13.13
C ASN A 168 7.05 -9.23 -12.05
N ARG A 169 5.79 -9.19 -11.59
CA ARG A 169 5.22 -10.08 -10.57
C ARG A 169 6.09 -10.15 -9.31
N LEU A 170 6.56 -8.99 -8.86
CA LEU A 170 7.38 -8.88 -7.67
C LEU A 170 6.48 -8.77 -6.44
N GLU A 171 6.67 -9.68 -5.48
CA GLU A 171 6.02 -9.65 -4.16
C GLU A 171 6.60 -8.55 -3.26
N LEU A 172 6.59 -7.29 -3.73
CA LEU A 172 7.11 -6.13 -3.02
C LEU A 172 5.95 -5.28 -2.44
N PRO A 173 5.74 -5.30 -1.10
CA PRO A 173 4.68 -4.54 -0.46
C PRO A 173 4.74 -3.05 -0.79
N SER A 174 3.57 -2.45 -1.04
CA SER A 174 3.44 -1.06 -1.48
C SER A 174 4.10 -0.06 -0.52
N LEU A 175 3.96 -0.25 0.79
CA LEU A 175 4.60 0.63 1.78
C LEU A 175 6.13 0.58 1.70
N TYR A 176 6.71 -0.60 1.49
CA TYR A 176 8.16 -0.73 1.34
C TYR A 176 8.64 -0.10 0.04
N LEU A 177 7.94 -0.34 -1.06
CA LEU A 177 8.20 0.29 -2.34
C LEU A 177 8.20 1.83 -2.23
N GLU A 178 7.16 2.39 -1.61
CA GLU A 178 7.00 3.82 -1.40
C GLU A 178 8.21 4.44 -0.68
N PHE A 179 8.60 3.89 0.48
CA PHE A 179 9.75 4.40 1.22
C PHE A 179 11.09 4.16 0.52
N ALA A 180 11.24 3.05 -0.21
CA ALA A 180 12.46 2.79 -0.96
C ALA A 180 12.62 3.76 -2.14
N VAL A 181 11.53 4.12 -2.83
CA VAL A 181 11.51 5.17 -3.87
C VAL A 181 11.89 6.53 -3.27
N ILE A 182 11.26 6.91 -2.15
CA ILE A 182 11.55 8.19 -1.47
C ILE A 182 13.02 8.26 -1.04
N ALA A 183 13.56 7.16 -0.51
CA ALA A 183 14.97 7.07 -0.12
C ALA A 183 15.91 7.18 -1.33
N ALA A 184 15.58 6.52 -2.45
CA ALA A 184 16.38 6.56 -3.68
C ALA A 184 16.39 7.95 -4.34
N LEU A 185 15.32 8.72 -4.20
CA LEU A 185 15.14 10.03 -4.81
C LEU A 185 15.45 11.22 -3.89
N ARG A 186 15.98 10.96 -2.69
CA ARG A 186 16.38 12.03 -1.76
C ARG A 186 17.39 12.96 -2.43
N GLY A 187 17.06 14.26 -2.47
CA GLY A 187 17.89 15.30 -3.08
C GLY A 187 17.88 15.35 -4.62
N LYS A 188 17.07 14.51 -5.29
CA LYS A 188 16.88 14.57 -6.75
C LYS A 188 15.80 15.60 -7.11
N PRO A 189 15.85 16.26 -8.28
CA PRO A 189 14.76 17.14 -8.71
C PRO A 189 13.46 16.36 -8.97
N PRO A 190 12.28 16.89 -8.64
CA PRO A 190 11.00 16.33 -9.08
C PRO A 190 10.78 16.53 -10.58
N GLY A 191 9.91 15.72 -11.19
CA GLY A 191 9.43 15.90 -12.58
C GLY A 191 10.34 15.37 -13.69
N ALA A 192 11.59 15.00 -13.39
CA ALA A 192 12.51 14.33 -14.33
C ALA A 192 12.30 12.80 -14.32
N LEU A 193 11.11 12.37 -14.75
CA LEU A 193 10.59 11.01 -14.51
C LEU A 193 11.53 9.92 -14.98
N ALA A 194 12.00 9.97 -16.23
CA ALA A 194 12.87 8.94 -16.79
C ALA A 194 14.19 8.81 -15.99
N MET A 195 14.81 9.94 -15.64
CA MET A 195 16.05 9.95 -14.85
C MET A 195 15.81 9.45 -13.42
N ASN A 196 14.69 9.83 -12.82
CA ASN A 196 14.33 9.43 -11.46
C ASN A 196 14.02 7.93 -11.39
N LEU A 197 13.25 7.38 -12.34
CA LEU A 197 13.02 5.94 -12.44
C LEU A 197 14.32 5.17 -12.57
N TRP A 198 15.26 5.63 -13.41
CA TRP A 198 16.59 5.02 -13.48
C TRP A 198 17.34 5.07 -12.15
N SER A 199 17.22 6.17 -11.40
CA SER A 199 17.82 6.30 -10.07
C SER A 199 17.21 5.31 -9.06
N VAL A 200 15.90 5.07 -9.12
CA VAL A 200 15.21 4.06 -8.31
C VAL A 200 15.67 2.65 -8.68
N LEU A 201 15.70 2.31 -9.97
CA LEU A 201 16.14 0.99 -10.43
C LEU A 201 17.61 0.75 -10.06
N ALA A 202 18.47 1.77 -10.14
CA ALA A 202 19.85 1.70 -9.67
C ALA A 202 19.94 1.48 -8.15
N HIS A 203 19.04 2.08 -7.37
CA HIS A 203 18.94 1.81 -5.94
C HIS A 203 18.51 0.36 -5.67
N PHE A 204 17.50 -0.14 -6.39
CA PHE A 204 17.03 -1.52 -6.29
C PHE A 204 18.09 -2.54 -6.68
N SER A 205 18.89 -2.26 -7.71
CA SER A 205 19.93 -3.15 -8.21
C SER A 205 21.19 -3.24 -7.33
N SER A 206 21.37 -2.31 -6.38
CA SER A 206 22.60 -2.20 -5.60
C SER A 206 22.39 -2.15 -4.07
N LEU A 207 21.59 -1.20 -3.58
CA LEU A 207 21.50 -0.86 -2.16
C LEU A 207 20.30 -1.49 -1.44
N PHE A 208 19.28 -1.93 -2.19
CA PHE A 208 18.00 -2.34 -1.61
C PHE A 208 18.09 -3.50 -0.61
N VAL A 209 18.91 -4.51 -0.90
CA VAL A 209 19.09 -5.66 0.01
C VAL A 209 19.79 -5.25 1.30
N ALA A 210 20.77 -4.34 1.22
CA ALA A 210 21.63 -3.95 2.34
C ALA A 210 21.03 -2.83 3.21
N ARG A 211 20.01 -2.13 2.72
CA ARG A 211 19.47 -0.94 3.38
C ARG A 211 18.18 -1.28 4.12
N ALA A 212 18.22 -1.12 5.44
CA ALA A 212 17.03 -1.16 6.27
C ALA A 212 16.10 0.02 5.92
N ALA A 213 14.80 -0.25 5.92
CA ALA A 213 13.76 0.76 5.84
C ALA A 213 12.96 0.72 7.15
N ILE A 214 12.91 1.85 7.84
CA ILE A 214 12.26 2.01 9.15
C ILE A 214 10.89 2.64 8.92
N ASP A 215 9.88 2.18 9.65
CA ASP A 215 8.58 2.85 9.71
C ASP A 215 8.76 4.20 10.42
N PRO A 216 8.49 5.34 9.76
CA PRO A 216 8.63 6.65 10.38
C PRO A 216 7.71 6.84 11.60
N ALA A 217 6.62 6.09 11.67
CA ALA A 217 5.68 6.13 12.79
C ALA A 217 6.14 5.30 14.00
N ASN A 218 7.03 4.32 13.80
CA ASN A 218 7.50 3.44 14.86
C ASN A 218 8.88 2.88 14.53
N ALA A 219 9.92 3.39 15.18
CA ALA A 219 11.30 3.01 14.91
C ALA A 219 11.63 1.52 15.20
N ASN A 220 10.77 0.81 15.93
CA ASN A 220 10.91 -0.63 16.16
C ASN A 220 10.38 -1.47 14.98
N ASN A 221 9.60 -0.88 14.07
CA ASN A 221 9.08 -1.54 12.90
C ASN A 221 10.02 -1.34 11.71
N PHE A 222 10.72 -2.38 11.32
CA PHE A 222 11.46 -2.40 10.07
C PHE A 222 10.53 -2.80 8.93
N VAL A 223 10.13 -1.82 8.13
CA VAL A 223 9.39 -1.99 6.86
C VAL A 223 10.13 -2.97 5.95
N SER A 224 11.46 -2.93 5.97
CA SER A 224 12.28 -3.86 5.19
C SER A 224 12.11 -5.32 5.60
N ASP A 225 11.64 -5.63 6.80
CA ASP A 225 11.46 -7.01 7.24
C ASP A 225 10.17 -7.62 6.67
N MET A 226 9.38 -6.86 5.91
CA MET A 226 8.21 -7.40 5.22
C MET A 226 8.60 -8.34 4.07
N LEU A 227 9.88 -8.31 3.68
CA LEU A 227 10.48 -9.23 2.73
C LEU A 227 11.56 -10.08 3.38
N THR A 228 11.55 -11.36 3.03
CA THR A 228 12.68 -12.26 3.19
C THR A 228 13.88 -11.78 2.37
N THR A 229 15.07 -12.27 2.73
CA THR A 229 16.30 -12.02 1.94
C THR A 229 16.16 -12.49 0.50
N ALA A 230 15.48 -13.61 0.27
CA ALA A 230 15.27 -14.16 -1.08
C ALA A 230 14.39 -13.22 -1.94
N GLU A 231 13.27 -12.74 -1.39
CA GLU A 231 12.41 -11.77 -2.09
C GLU A 231 13.15 -10.45 -2.38
N LYS A 232 13.98 -9.95 -1.44
CA LYS A 232 14.82 -8.76 -1.68
C LYS A 232 15.83 -9.00 -2.82
N GLN A 233 16.42 -10.19 -2.89
CA GLN A 233 17.35 -10.54 -3.97
C GLN A 233 16.64 -10.67 -5.31
N GLN A 234 15.39 -11.15 -5.33
CA GLN A 234 14.58 -11.18 -6.54
C GLN A 234 14.33 -9.77 -7.08
N VAL A 235 13.92 -8.83 -6.22
CA VAL A 235 13.75 -7.41 -6.61
C VAL A 235 15.06 -6.85 -7.19
N LYS A 236 16.19 -7.11 -6.53
CA LYS A 236 17.51 -6.68 -7.01
C LYS A 236 17.84 -7.24 -8.39
N SER A 237 17.66 -8.56 -8.58
CA SER A 237 17.99 -9.24 -9.84
C SER A 237 17.13 -8.73 -11.00
N VAL A 238 15.83 -8.53 -10.78
CA VAL A 238 14.92 -7.97 -11.79
C VAL A 238 15.28 -6.52 -12.12
N ALA A 239 15.64 -5.71 -11.12
CA ALA A 239 16.12 -4.35 -11.36
C ALA A 239 17.42 -4.33 -12.19
N GLN A 240 18.38 -5.23 -11.92
CA GLN A 240 19.59 -5.38 -12.75
C GLN A 240 19.27 -5.74 -14.19
N ALA A 241 18.35 -6.69 -14.41
CA ALA A 241 17.91 -7.07 -15.75
C ALA A 241 17.18 -5.93 -16.48
N THR A 242 16.34 -5.18 -15.75
CA THR A 242 15.63 -4.01 -16.30
C THR A 242 16.61 -2.93 -16.72
N MET A 243 17.69 -2.69 -15.96
CA MET A 243 18.74 -1.74 -16.31
C MET A 243 19.53 -2.08 -17.57
N ALA A 244 19.51 -3.33 -18.03
CA ALA A 244 20.11 -3.71 -19.30
C ALA A 244 19.22 -3.36 -20.51
N GLN A 245 17.95 -3.01 -20.28
CA GLN A 245 17.02 -2.64 -21.34
C GLN A 245 17.24 -1.22 -21.84
N ARG A 246 16.93 -0.98 -23.12
CA ARG A 246 17.22 0.29 -23.80
C ARG A 246 15.98 1.14 -24.11
N ALA A 247 14.78 0.59 -24.01
CA ALA A 247 13.54 1.26 -24.41
C ALA A 247 12.49 1.19 -23.29
N TRP A 248 11.84 2.33 -23.01
CA TRP A 248 10.85 2.46 -21.93
C TRP A 248 9.64 1.53 -22.10
N GLN A 249 9.25 1.24 -23.32
CA GLN A 249 8.17 0.30 -23.66
C GLN A 249 8.42 -1.15 -23.24
N HIS A 250 9.66 -1.51 -22.87
CA HIS A 250 9.98 -2.82 -22.33
C HIS A 250 10.11 -2.79 -20.79
N ILE A 251 10.22 -1.59 -20.21
CA ILE A 251 10.47 -1.36 -18.78
C ILE A 251 9.15 -1.17 -18.03
N VAL A 252 8.30 -0.29 -18.57
CA VAL A 252 6.99 0.01 -18.00
C VAL A 252 6.01 0.26 -19.13
N VAL A 253 4.93 -0.51 -19.14
CA VAL A 253 3.81 -0.37 -20.08
C VAL A 253 2.56 0.17 -19.46
#